data_AF-A0A371IX62-F1
#
_entry.id   AF-A0A371IX62-F1
#
_cell.length_a   1.000
_cell.length_b   1.000
_cell.length_c   1.000
_cell.angle_alpha   90.00
_cell.angle_beta   90.00
_cell.angle_gamma   90.00
#
_symmetry.space_group_name_H-M   'P 1'
#
loop_
_entity.id
_entity.type
_entity.pdbx_description
1 polymer ?
#
loop_
_entity_poly.entity_id
_entity_poly.type
_entity_poly.pdbx_seq_one_letter_code
_entity_poly.pdbx_strand_id
1 'polypeptide(L)' 'MSVIRKFIDRCKQYNKVNENKNEKVCRCFNVCSDDIKNAVTKGAKTISDVREKTKAGMGCGRCNASVERITYKAIKNR' A
#
# COMPACT_ATOMS: atom_id res chain seq x y z
N MET A 1 -25.57 11.70 22.92
CA MET A 1 -24.29 12.08 22.24
C MET A 1 -23.82 10.89 21.42
N SER A 2 -23.97 11.00 20.09
CA SER A 2 -24.19 9.87 19.18
C SER A 2 -23.02 8.90 19.00
N VAL A 3 -23.19 7.67 19.53
CA VAL A 3 -22.35 6.49 19.29
C VAL A 3 -22.14 6.22 17.79
N ILE A 4 -23.17 6.50 16.99
CA ILE A 4 -23.17 6.38 15.53
C ILE A 4 -22.11 7.29 14.88
N ARG A 5 -21.87 8.50 15.43
CA ARG A 5 -20.88 9.44 14.88
C ARG A 5 -19.46 8.91 15.06
N LYS A 6 -19.14 8.37 16.26
CA LYS A 6 -17.85 7.70 16.53
C LYS A 6 -17.62 6.49 15.60
N PHE A 7 -18.68 5.79 15.21
CA PHE A 7 -18.59 4.65 14.29
C PHE A 7 -18.26 5.11 12.85
N ILE A 8 -18.93 6.18 12.38
CA ILE A 8 -18.68 6.79 11.07
C ILE A 8 -17.27 7.39 11.00
N ASP A 9 -16.81 8.05 12.06
CA ASP A 9 -15.46 8.62 12.14
C ASP A 9 -14.37 7.52 12.05
N ARG A 10 -14.62 6.33 12.61
CA ARG A 10 -13.69 5.20 12.53
C ARG A 10 -13.60 4.61 11.11
N CYS A 11 -14.71 4.60 10.37
CA CYS A 11 -14.69 4.27 8.94
C CYS A 11 -13.97 5.33 8.11
N LYS A 12 -14.06 6.62 8.50
CA LYS A 12 -13.33 7.72 7.84
C LYS A 12 -11.81 7.62 8.06
N GLN A 13 -11.39 7.18 9.25
CA GLN A 13 -9.98 7.01 9.61
C GLN A 13 -9.27 5.95 8.74
N TYR A 14 -9.97 4.90 8.30
CA TYR A 14 -9.42 3.88 7.39
C TYR A 14 -8.94 4.46 6.05
N ASN A 15 -9.58 5.54 5.57
CA ASN A 15 -9.22 6.20 4.31
C ASN A 15 -8.01 7.15 4.42
N LYS A 16 -7.65 7.62 5.63
CA LYS A 16 -6.68 8.70 5.83
C LYS A 16 -5.22 8.25 5.96
N VAL A 17 -4.94 6.97 6.17
CA VAL A 17 -3.57 6.44 6.48
C VAL A 17 -2.67 6.32 5.24
N ASN A 18 -2.76 7.23 4.27
CA ASN A 18 -2.30 6.91 2.91
C ASN A 18 -1.71 8.08 2.11
N GLU A 19 -1.09 9.04 2.80
CA GLU A 19 -0.36 10.15 2.16
C GLU A 19 1.11 10.29 2.62
N ASN A 20 1.70 9.29 3.28
CA ASN A 20 3.13 9.35 3.56
C ASN A 20 3.91 8.94 2.31
N LYS A 21 4.40 9.93 1.55
CA LYS A 21 5.13 9.76 0.27
C LYS A 21 6.43 8.93 0.39
N ASN A 22 6.92 8.65 1.59
CA ASN A 22 8.13 7.84 1.83
C ASN A 22 8.03 6.97 3.09
N GLU A 23 6.95 6.20 3.20
CA GLU A 23 6.83 5.20 4.28
C GLU A 23 7.46 3.87 3.87
N LYS A 24 8.24 3.26 4.76
CA LYS A 24 8.73 1.88 4.57
C LYS A 24 7.56 0.91 4.63
N VAL A 25 7.22 0.33 3.50
CA VAL A 25 6.08 -0.59 3.35
C VAL A 25 6.44 -1.97 3.87
N CYS A 26 7.64 -2.47 3.54
CA CYS A 26 8.12 -3.76 4.02
C CYS A 26 9.41 -3.58 4.81
N ARG A 27 9.40 -3.96 6.10
CA ARG A 27 10.61 -3.95 6.94
C ARG A 27 11.54 -5.13 6.65
N CYS A 28 11.01 -6.26 6.19
CA CYS A 28 11.81 -7.47 5.91
C CYS A 28 12.77 -7.27 4.73
N PHE A 29 12.27 -6.67 3.65
CA PHE A 29 13.06 -6.41 2.43
C PHE A 29 13.41 -4.94 2.27
N ASN A 30 13.17 -4.14 3.32
CA ASN A 30 13.41 -2.69 3.37
C ASN A 30 12.89 -1.94 2.12
N VAL A 31 11.67 -2.27 1.70
CA VAL A 31 11.00 -1.72 0.50
C VAL A 31 10.19 -0.49 0.89
N CYS A 32 10.35 0.60 0.13
CA CYS A 32 9.59 1.84 0.30
C CYS A 32 8.43 1.95 -0.70
N SER A 33 7.51 2.88 -0.43
CA SER A 33 6.42 3.21 -1.35
C SER A 33 6.91 3.67 -2.73
N ASP A 34 8.09 4.28 -2.78
CA ASP A 34 8.70 4.74 -4.04
C ASP A 34 9.19 3.59 -4.91
N ASP A 35 9.83 2.57 -4.31
CA ASP A 35 10.22 1.33 -5.01
C ASP A 35 9.02 0.66 -5.68
N ILE A 36 7.87 0.64 -5.00
CA ILE A 36 6.62 0.10 -5.55
C ILE A 36 6.15 0.92 -6.76
N LYS A 37 6.17 2.26 -6.66
CA LYS A 37 5.80 3.12 -7.79
C LYS A 37 6.76 2.93 -8.97
N ASN A 38 8.07 2.85 -8.71
CA ASN A 38 9.07 2.61 -9.72
C ASN A 38 8.87 1.24 -10.40
N ALA A 39 8.51 0.20 -9.63
CA ALA A 39 8.15 -1.11 -10.19
C ALA A 39 6.93 -1.04 -11.12
N VAL A 40 5.90 -0.27 -10.74
CA VAL A 40 4.70 -0.02 -11.58
C VAL A 40 5.07 0.76 -12.84
N THR A 41 5.91 1.79 -12.75
CA THR A 41 6.43 2.54 -13.91
C THR A 41 7.24 1.66 -14.85
N LYS A 42 8.01 0.70 -14.31
CA LYS A 42 8.72 -0.35 -15.07
C LYS A 42 7.80 -1.43 -15.66
N GLY A 43 6.49 -1.20 -15.68
CA GLY A 43 5.51 -2.07 -16.35
C GLY A 43 4.86 -3.12 -15.46
N ALA A 44 5.04 -3.08 -14.14
CA ALA A 44 4.26 -3.95 -13.25
C ALA A 44 2.79 -3.50 -13.24
N LYS A 45 1.92 -4.25 -13.91
CA LYS A 45 0.47 -3.97 -14.01
C LYS A 45 -0.37 -4.74 -12.98
N THR A 46 0.25 -5.69 -12.27
CA THR A 46 -0.45 -6.62 -11.38
C THR A 46 0.25 -6.64 -10.03
N ILE A 47 -0.52 -6.94 -8.98
CA ILE A 47 0.01 -7.10 -7.61
C ILE A 47 1.12 -8.16 -7.57
N SER A 48 0.95 -9.30 -8.26
CA SER A 48 2.01 -10.33 -8.31
C SER A 48 3.30 -9.82 -8.93
N ASP A 49 3.20 -9.05 -10.02
CA ASP A 49 4.34 -8.47 -10.74
C ASP A 49 5.11 -7.49 -9.84
N VAL A 50 4.39 -6.66 -9.09
CA VAL A 50 4.99 -5.77 -8.08
C VAL A 50 5.65 -6.56 -6.96
N ARG A 51 5.02 -7.64 -6.48
CA ARG A 51 5.58 -8.51 -5.43
C ARG A 51 6.83 -9.23 -5.89
N GLU A 52 6.90 -9.68 -7.14
CA GLU A 52 8.11 -10.29 -7.70
C GLU A 52 9.23 -9.26 -7.86
N LYS A 53 8.93 -8.07 -8.38
CA LYS A 53 9.95 -7.01 -8.57
C LYS A 53 10.44 -6.41 -7.26
N THR A 54 9.57 -6.19 -6.29
CA THR A 54 9.90 -5.54 -5.01
C THR A 54 10.19 -6.52 -3.88
N LYS A 55 9.83 -7.79 -4.02
CA LYS A 55 9.84 -8.83 -2.96
C LYS A 55 8.99 -8.49 -1.73
N ALA A 56 8.24 -7.38 -1.77
CA ALA A 56 7.41 -6.95 -0.65
C ALA A 56 6.28 -7.97 -0.45
N GLY A 57 6.24 -8.59 0.74
CA GLY A 57 5.18 -9.54 1.09
C GLY A 57 5.56 -11.02 1.06
N MET A 58 6.69 -11.40 0.44
CA MET A 58 7.16 -12.80 0.39
C MET A 58 7.77 -13.31 1.70
N GLY A 59 8.04 -12.43 2.66
CA GLY A 59 8.65 -12.77 3.95
C GLY A 59 7.58 -13.01 5.00
N CYS A 60 7.33 -12.00 5.84
CA CYS A 60 6.34 -12.10 6.91
C CYS A 60 4.88 -11.87 6.48
N GLY A 61 4.62 -11.49 5.23
CA GLY A 61 3.26 -11.20 4.70
C GLY A 61 2.52 -9.99 5.30
N ARG A 62 3.00 -9.39 6.40
CA ARG A 62 2.31 -8.29 7.12
C ARG A 62 2.07 -7.04 6.26
N CYS A 63 2.89 -6.83 5.24
CA CYS A 63 2.80 -5.68 4.34
C CYS A 63 1.93 -5.94 3.11
N ASN A 64 1.36 -7.14 2.92
CA ASN A 64 0.60 -7.51 1.72
C ASN A 64 -0.56 -6.55 1.45
N ALA A 65 -1.36 -6.25 2.47
CA ALA A 65 -2.48 -5.31 2.35
C ALA A 65 -2.03 -3.89 1.96
N SER A 66 -0.91 -3.42 2.50
CA SER A 66 -0.34 -2.11 2.17
C SER A 66 0.19 -2.08 0.74
N VAL A 67 0.91 -3.12 0.31
CA VAL A 67 1.44 -3.27 -1.06
C VAL A 67 0.31 -3.29 -2.08
N GLU A 68 -0.75 -4.06 -1.83
CA GLU A 68 -1.92 -4.15 -2.70
C GLU A 68 -2.58 -2.79 -2.89
N ARG A 69 -2.81 -2.07 -1.79
CA ARG A 69 -3.42 -0.74 -1.84
C ARG A 69 -2.56 0.26 -2.61
N ILE A 70 -1.24 0.29 -2.37
CA ILE A 70 -0.32 1.21 -3.06
C ILE A 70 -0.27 0.87 -4.55
N THR A 71 -0.17 -0.41 -4.89
CA THR A 71 -0.16 -0.89 -6.28
C THR A 71 -1.45 -0.50 -7.01
N TYR A 72 -2.60 -0.75 -6.39
CA TYR A 72 -3.90 -0.37 -6.95
C TYR A 72 -4.02 1.13 -7.20
N LYS A 73 -3.58 1.95 -6.24
CA LYS A 73 -3.55 3.41 -6.41
C LYS A 73 -2.60 3.86 -7.52
N ALA A 74 -1.41 3.27 -7.61
CA ALA A 74 -0.43 3.60 -8.64
C ALA A 74 -0.93 3.26 -10.05
N ILE A 75 -1.68 2.16 -10.21
CA ILE A 75 -2.29 1.77 -11.48
C ILE A 75 -3.49 2.66 -11.83
N LYS A 76 -4.32 3.00 -10.84
CA LYS A 76 -5.56 3.78 -11.05
C LYS A 76 -5.30 5.27 -11.29
N ASN A 77 -4.22 5.83 -10.76
CA ASN A 77 -3.91 7.26 -10.86
C ASN A 77 -3.21 7.62 -12.20
N ARG A 78 -3.69 7.03 -13.29
CA ARG A 78 -3.16 7.16 -14.65
C ARG A 78 -4.07 8.03 -15.50
#